data_AF-A0A1S3ZFA6-F1
#
_entry.id   AF-A0A1S3ZFA6-F1
#
_cell.length_a   1.000
_cell.length_b   1.000
_cell.length_c   1.000
_cell.angle_alpha   90.00
_cell.angle_beta   90.00
_cell.angle_gamma   90.00
#
_symmetry.space_group_name_H-M   'P 1'
#
loop_
_entity.id
_entity.type
_entity.pdbx_description
1 polymer ?
#
loop_
_entity_poly.entity_id
_entity_poly.type
_entity_poly.pdbx_seq_one_letter_code
_entity_poly.pdbx_strand_id
1 'polypeptide(L)'
;MSSYKLVFEKACHLPVELKHKAHWALRLLNLDIETAGTSRVTELHELEEFRFHTFENARLYKEKMKMIHDKHILDRNFKPGDLVLLYNSRFRLFPGKLKSQCSGPFRVVQVFSSGAVEIESKDGTNKFTVNGQRLKHYLGMVEEKGDRVVITLEEPQYANEE
;
A
#
# COMPACT_ATOMS: atom_id res chain seq x y z
N MET A 1 -19.21 -48.52 7.00
CA MET A 1 -20.40 -49.42 7.05
C MET A 1 -20.72 -49.84 5.61
N SER A 2 -20.74 -51.14 5.31
CA SER A 2 -21.06 -51.64 3.95
C SER A 2 -22.55 -51.42 3.64
N SER A 3 -22.88 -51.00 2.43
CA SER A 3 -24.25 -50.77 1.95
C SER A 3 -25.15 -51.99 2.15
N TYR A 4 -24.61 -53.21 2.03
CA TYR A 4 -25.37 -54.44 2.35
C TYR A 4 -25.79 -54.52 3.81
N LYS A 5 -24.91 -54.14 4.74
CA LYS A 5 -25.21 -54.19 6.18
C LYS A 5 -26.21 -53.10 6.60
N LEU A 6 -26.30 -52.01 5.84
CA LEU A 6 -27.32 -50.96 6.02
C LEU A 6 -28.71 -51.43 5.56
N VAL A 7 -28.79 -52.21 4.49
CA VAL A 7 -30.06 -52.68 3.91
C VAL A 7 -30.58 -53.95 4.58
N PHE A 8 -29.68 -54.87 4.94
CA PHE A 8 -30.04 -56.19 5.44
C PHE A 8 -29.73 -56.39 6.93
N GLU A 9 -29.17 -55.39 7.61
CA GLU A 9 -28.76 -55.38 9.03
C GLU A 9 -27.85 -56.55 9.46
N LYS A 10 -27.42 -57.40 8.53
CA LYS A 10 -26.53 -58.54 8.74
C LYS A 10 -25.18 -58.30 8.09
N ALA A 11 -24.12 -58.85 8.69
CA ALA A 11 -22.80 -58.80 8.08
C ALA A 11 -22.80 -59.60 6.76
N CYS A 12 -22.37 -58.99 5.65
CA CYS A 12 -22.22 -59.72 4.39
C CYS A 12 -20.99 -60.64 4.46
N HIS A 13 -21.19 -61.95 4.32
CA HIS A 13 -20.10 -62.88 4.04
C HIS A 13 -19.80 -62.83 2.55
N LEU A 14 -18.97 -61.87 2.12
CA LEU A 14 -18.45 -61.86 0.76
C LEU A 14 -17.74 -63.19 0.48
N PRO A 15 -18.05 -63.90 -0.62
CA PRO A 15 -17.38 -65.14 -0.97
C PRO A 15 -15.88 -64.89 -1.11
N VAL A 16 -15.08 -65.83 -0.60
CA VAL A 16 -13.60 -65.76 -0.58
C VAL A 16 -13.03 -65.45 -1.96
N GLU A 17 -13.68 -65.94 -3.02
CA GLU A 17 -13.31 -65.71 -4.41
C GLU A 17 -13.29 -64.24 -4.81
N LEU A 18 -14.27 -63.45 -4.35
CA LEU A 18 -14.32 -62.00 -4.64
C LEU A 18 -13.18 -61.26 -3.93
N LYS A 19 -12.89 -61.62 -2.67
CA LYS A 19 -11.76 -61.05 -1.91
C LYS A 19 -10.43 -61.42 -2.55
N HIS A 20 -10.28 -62.67 -2.97
CA HIS A 20 -9.08 -63.18 -3.62
C HIS A 20 -8.84 -62.51 -4.98
N LYS A 21 -9.87 -62.34 -5.81
CA LYS A 21 -9.79 -61.60 -7.09
C LYS A 21 -9.38 -60.14 -6.88
N ALA A 22 -9.95 -59.44 -5.90
CA ALA A 22 -9.57 -58.08 -5.57
C ALA A 22 -8.10 -57.98 -5.09
N HIS A 23 -7.68 -58.90 -4.23
CA HIS A 23 -6.30 -58.98 -3.75
C HIS A 23 -5.31 -59.33 -4.89
N TRP A 24 -5.68 -60.21 -5.82
CA TRP A 24 -4.87 -60.49 -7.01
C TRP A 24 -4.81 -59.33 -7.97
N ALA A 25 -5.90 -58.58 -8.16
CA ALA A 25 -5.87 -57.35 -8.95
C ALA A 25 -4.91 -56.31 -8.31
N LEU A 26 -4.91 -56.18 -6.98
CA LEU A 26 -3.99 -55.32 -6.26
C LEU A 26 -2.52 -55.76 -6.44
N ARG A 27 -2.26 -57.08 -6.35
CA ARG A 27 -0.93 -57.65 -6.61
C ARG A 27 -0.50 -57.51 -8.07
N LEU A 28 -1.42 -57.72 -9.02
CA LEU A 28 -1.17 -57.56 -10.46
C LEU A 28 -0.82 -56.11 -10.80
N LEU A 29 -1.44 -55.15 -10.11
CA LEU A 29 -1.11 -53.74 -10.21
C LEU A 29 0.23 -53.37 -9.54
N ASN A 30 0.92 -54.31 -8.89
CA ASN A 30 2.24 -54.14 -8.24
C ASN A 30 2.36 -52.82 -7.45
N LEU A 31 1.27 -52.40 -6.80
CA LEU A 31 1.25 -51.23 -5.92
C LEU A 31 1.98 -51.62 -4.65
N ASP A 32 3.30 -51.41 -4.62
CA ASP A 32 4.07 -51.50 -3.39
C ASP A 32 3.67 -50.33 -2.48
N ILE A 33 2.81 -50.64 -1.52
CA ILE A 33 2.21 -49.69 -0.59
C ILE A 33 3.29 -48.95 0.20
N GLU A 34 4.40 -49.64 0.52
CA GLU A 34 5.51 -49.06 1.29
C GLU A 34 6.28 -48.06 0.42
N THR A 35 6.66 -48.45 -0.80
CA THR A 35 7.35 -47.57 -1.75
C THR A 35 6.49 -46.37 -2.17
N ALA A 36 5.18 -46.57 -2.35
CA ALA A 36 4.25 -45.48 -2.61
C ALA A 36 4.03 -44.60 -1.37
N GLY A 37 4.14 -45.17 -0.16
CA GLY A 37 4.10 -44.44 1.11
C GLY A 37 5.30 -43.51 1.27
N THR A 38 6.51 -44.04 1.10
CA THR A 38 7.75 -43.26 1.20
C THR A 38 7.82 -42.16 0.16
N SER A 39 7.49 -42.46 -1.10
CA SER A 39 7.47 -41.46 -2.19
C SER A 39 6.54 -40.29 -1.86
N ARG A 40 5.32 -40.56 -1.36
CA ARG A 40 4.37 -39.51 -0.95
C ARG A 40 4.89 -38.65 0.20
N VAL A 41 5.58 -39.26 1.18
CA VAL A 41 6.16 -38.50 2.30
C VAL A 41 7.27 -37.57 1.80
N THR A 42 8.12 -38.04 0.88
CA THR A 42 9.15 -37.22 0.25
C THR A 42 8.54 -36.06 -0.54
N GLU A 43 7.55 -36.32 -1.39
CA GLU A 43 6.84 -35.27 -2.13
C GLU A 43 6.21 -34.22 -1.20
N LEU A 44 5.62 -34.63 -0.08
CA LEU A 44 5.06 -33.70 0.90
C LEU A 44 6.13 -32.83 1.57
N HIS A 45 7.31 -33.38 1.86
CA HIS A 45 8.43 -32.61 2.40
C HIS A 45 8.93 -31.58 1.40
N GLU A 46 9.10 -31.97 0.12
CA GLU A 46 9.48 -31.04 -0.95
C GLU A 46 8.48 -29.88 -1.07
N LEU A 47 7.18 -30.18 -1.03
CA LEU A 47 6.13 -29.16 -1.05
C LEU A 47 6.22 -28.20 0.14
N GLU A 48 6.51 -28.71 1.34
CA GLU A 48 6.65 -27.86 2.52
C GLU A 48 7.90 -26.96 2.43
N GLU A 49 9.01 -27.47 1.89
CA GLU A 49 10.20 -26.66 1.60
C GLU A 49 9.90 -25.54 0.62
N PHE A 50 9.16 -25.81 -0.47
CA PHE A 50 8.74 -24.76 -1.41
C PHE A 50 7.86 -23.70 -0.72
N ARG A 51 6.92 -24.12 0.12
CA ARG A 51 6.07 -23.18 0.88
C ARG A 51 6.91 -22.32 1.82
N PHE A 52 7.87 -22.91 2.52
CA PHE A 52 8.78 -22.18 3.38
C PHE A 52 9.62 -21.16 2.58
N HIS A 53 10.20 -21.57 1.45
CA HIS A 53 10.95 -20.68 0.58
C HIS A 53 10.12 -19.51 0.06
N THR A 54 8.88 -19.77 -0.39
CA THR A 54 7.99 -18.70 -0.87
C THR A 54 7.64 -17.73 0.25
N PHE A 55 7.40 -18.23 1.47
CA PHE A 55 7.12 -17.40 2.65
C PHE A 55 8.31 -16.51 3.00
N GLU A 56 9.52 -17.08 3.11
CA GLU A 56 10.74 -16.32 3.42
C GLU A 56 11.04 -15.28 2.32
N ASN A 57 10.89 -15.65 1.05
CA ASN A 57 11.06 -14.70 -0.06
C ASN A 57 10.04 -13.54 0.01
N ALA A 58 8.77 -13.83 0.31
CA ALA A 58 7.74 -12.81 0.46
C ALA A 58 8.00 -11.90 1.66
N ARG A 59 8.46 -12.46 2.78
CA ARG A 59 8.87 -11.71 3.97
C ARG A 59 10.03 -10.77 3.65
N LEU A 60 11.12 -11.28 3.07
CA LEU A 60 12.29 -10.50 2.67
C LEU A 60 11.93 -9.39 1.69
N TYR A 61 11.05 -9.66 0.73
CA TYR A 61 10.57 -8.65 -0.21
C TYR A 61 9.83 -7.51 0.51
N LYS A 62 8.91 -7.84 1.43
CA LYS A 62 8.17 -6.85 2.23
C LYS A 62 9.10 -6.02 3.10
N GLU A 63 10.09 -6.66 3.75
CA GLU A 63 11.09 -5.97 4.57
C GLU A 63 11.94 -5.00 3.73
N LYS A 64 12.44 -5.44 2.57
CA LYS A 64 13.18 -4.58 1.64
C LYS A 64 12.33 -3.42 1.15
N MET A 65 11.08 -3.68 0.76
CA MET A 65 10.16 -2.65 0.30
C MET A 65 9.87 -1.64 1.40
N LYS A 66 9.67 -2.09 2.65
CA LYS A 66 9.48 -1.22 3.81
C LYS A 66 10.71 -0.33 4.03
N MET A 67 11.91 -0.90 4.01
CA MET A 67 13.14 -0.11 4.14
C MET A 67 13.28 0.94 3.04
N ILE A 68 12.96 0.59 1.79
CA ILE A 68 12.97 1.54 0.68
C ILE A 68 11.90 2.61 0.91
N HIS A 69 10.67 2.23 1.24
CA HIS A 69 9.59 3.17 1.50
C HIS A 69 9.96 4.16 2.61
N ASP A 70 10.39 3.65 3.77
CA ASP A 70 10.76 4.44 4.94
C ASP A 70 11.92 5.39 4.64
N LYS A 71 12.92 4.96 3.84
CA LYS A 71 14.01 5.84 3.36
C LYS A 71 13.54 7.00 2.50
N HIS A 72 12.42 6.84 1.78
CA HIS A 72 11.85 7.89 0.93
C HIS A 72 10.81 8.76 1.66
N ILE A 73 10.47 8.46 2.92
CA ILE A 73 9.65 9.34 3.74
C ILE A 73 10.50 10.55 4.11
N LEU A 74 10.25 11.67 3.42
CA LEU A 74 10.85 12.95 3.75
C LEU A 74 10.28 13.45 5.08
N ASP A 75 11.17 13.80 6.01
CA ASP A 75 10.78 14.42 7.26
C ASP A 75 10.22 15.83 6.98
N ARG A 76 9.04 16.10 7.53
CA ARG A 76 8.31 17.36 7.32
C ARG A 76 8.21 18.10 8.64
N ASN A 77 9.28 18.81 8.97
CA ASN A 77 9.31 19.70 10.11
C ASN A 77 8.74 21.07 9.69
N PHE A 78 7.75 21.53 10.43
CA PHE A 78 7.13 22.84 10.27
C PHE A 78 7.49 23.72 11.46
N LYS A 79 7.71 25.00 11.21
CA LYS A 79 7.90 26.02 12.25
C LYS A 79 6.74 27.01 12.21
N PRO A 80 6.35 27.58 13.36
CA PRO A 80 5.44 28.72 13.39
C PRO A 80 5.91 29.83 12.44
N GLY A 81 5.03 30.29 11.56
CA GLY A 81 5.33 31.30 10.55
C GLY A 81 5.61 30.76 9.14
N ASP A 82 5.88 29.47 8.97
CA ASP A 82 6.09 28.87 7.65
C ASP A 82 4.82 28.95 6.79
N LEU A 83 5.00 29.16 5.48
CA LEU A 83 3.92 29.06 4.51
C LEU A 83 3.80 27.62 3.99
N VAL A 84 2.59 27.08 4.02
CA VAL A 84 2.30 25.69 3.66
C VAL A 84 1.10 25.58 2.74
N LEU A 85 1.14 24.65 1.80
CA LEU A 85 0.01 24.22 1.00
C LEU A 85 -0.68 23.04 1.66
N LEU A 86 -2.00 23.03 1.64
CA LEU A 86 -2.80 21.92 2.13
C LEU A 86 -3.23 21.01 0.99
N TYR A 87 -2.89 19.72 1.09
CA TYR A 87 -3.34 18.71 0.14
C TYR A 87 -4.78 18.28 0.42
N ASN A 88 -5.69 18.49 -0.55
CA ASN A 88 -7.05 18.00 -0.48
C ASN A 88 -7.18 16.66 -1.21
N SER A 89 -7.40 15.59 -0.46
CA SER A 89 -7.62 14.24 -1.01
C SER A 89 -9.05 14.00 -1.50
N ARG A 90 -10.00 14.91 -1.23
CA ARG A 90 -11.38 14.79 -1.69
C ARG A 90 -11.44 15.00 -3.20
N PHE A 91 -11.27 13.91 -3.94
CA PHE A 91 -11.44 13.85 -5.38
C PHE A 91 -12.86 14.27 -5.74
N ARG A 92 -13.00 15.38 -6.47
CA ARG A 92 -14.21 15.64 -7.25
C ARG A 92 -13.98 14.98 -8.61
N LEU A 93 -14.88 14.08 -9.01
CA LEU A 93 -14.86 13.48 -10.35
C LEU A 93 -15.07 14.61 -11.36
N PHE A 94 -14.03 14.93 -12.13
CA PHE A 94 -14.11 15.87 -13.25
C PHE A 94 -14.02 15.08 -14.56
N PRO A 95 -14.68 15.51 -15.65
CA PRO A 95 -14.61 14.86 -16.96
C PRO A 95 -13.27 15.10 -17.68
N GLY A 96 -12.14 15.00 -16.96
CA GLY A 96 -10.79 15.27 -17.45
C GLY A 96 -9.71 14.66 -16.54
N LYS A 97 -8.42 14.98 -16.80
CA LYS A 97 -7.30 14.45 -16.01
C LYS A 97 -7.43 14.82 -14.53
N LEU A 98 -7.30 13.82 -13.65
CA LEU A 98 -7.27 13.98 -12.20
C LEU A 98 -6.06 14.85 -11.81
N LYS A 99 -6.32 16.08 -11.37
CA LYS A 99 -5.32 16.94 -10.73
C LYS A 99 -5.60 16.93 -9.23
N SER A 100 -4.63 16.53 -8.43
CA SER A 100 -4.72 16.70 -7.00
C SER A 100 -4.67 18.20 -6.68
N GLN A 101 -5.71 18.70 -6.01
CA GLN A 101 -5.83 20.12 -5.71
C GLN A 101 -5.13 20.40 -4.39
N CYS A 102 -4.09 21.24 -4.43
CA CYS A 102 -3.55 21.88 -3.23
C CYS A 102 -4.31 23.18 -2.98
N SER A 103 -4.89 23.33 -1.79
CA SER A 103 -5.38 24.63 -1.33
C SER A 103 -4.20 25.53 -0.95
N GLY A 104 -4.41 26.83 -1.14
CA GLY A 104 -3.41 27.89 -1.18
C GLY A 104 -2.45 27.99 0.02
N PRO A 105 -1.60 29.03 0.04
CA PRO A 105 -0.61 29.18 1.09
C PRO A 105 -1.29 29.61 2.39
N PHE A 106 -1.21 28.74 3.40
CA PHE A 106 -1.59 29.00 4.78
C PHE A 106 -0.36 29.25 5.63
N ARG A 107 -0.51 30.01 6.72
CA ARG A 107 0.56 30.23 7.69
C ARG A 107 0.44 29.23 8.83
N VAL A 108 1.54 28.61 9.21
CA VAL A 108 1.58 27.73 10.39
C VAL A 108 1.53 28.59 11.65
N VAL A 109 0.56 28.31 12.53
CA VAL A 109 0.43 29.00 13.83
C VAL A 109 1.20 28.22 14.89
N GLN A 110 0.88 26.94 15.03
CA GLN A 110 1.46 26.06 16.04
C GLN A 110 1.57 24.64 15.51
N VAL A 111 2.61 23.94 15.95
CA VAL A 111 2.80 22.50 15.74
C VAL A 111 2.63 21.81 17.08
N PHE A 112 1.74 20.82 17.14
CA PHE A 112 1.53 20.00 18.33
C PHE A 112 2.52 18.83 18.35
N SER A 113 2.85 18.33 19.54
CA SER A 113 3.70 17.15 19.72
C SER A 113 3.13 15.89 19.05
N SER A 114 1.81 15.85 18.82
CA SER A 114 1.10 14.78 18.11
C SER A 114 1.29 14.78 16.58
N GLY A 115 1.96 15.79 16.00
CA GLY A 115 2.13 15.96 14.55
C GLY A 115 0.95 16.66 13.86
N ALA A 116 -0.05 17.07 14.62
CA ALA A 116 -1.08 17.99 14.15
C ALA A 116 -0.49 19.40 14.01
N VAL A 117 -0.92 20.14 13.00
CA VAL A 117 -0.48 21.50 12.71
C VAL A 117 -1.70 22.40 12.58
N GLU A 118 -1.71 23.47 13.37
CA GLU A 118 -2.71 24.52 13.23
C GLU A 118 -2.27 25.49 12.14
N ILE A 119 -3.13 25.70 11.14
CA ILE A 119 -2.88 26.59 10.02
C ILE A 119 -3.94 27.68 9.94
N GLU A 120 -3.51 28.85 9.47
CA GLU A 120 -4.32 30.06 9.38
C GLU A 120 -4.31 30.59 7.93
N SER A 121 -5.46 31.07 7.46
CA SER A 121 -5.57 31.79 6.18
C SER A 121 -4.84 33.14 6.25
N LYS A 122 -4.41 33.69 5.11
CA LYS A 122 -3.78 35.02 5.06
C LYS A 122 -4.61 36.13 5.72
N ASP A 123 -5.93 36.01 5.66
CA ASP A 123 -6.88 36.99 6.19
C ASP A 123 -7.10 36.85 7.71
N GLY A 124 -6.50 35.85 8.36
CA GLY A 124 -6.67 35.56 9.80
C GLY A 124 -8.07 35.06 10.19
N THR A 125 -9.00 35.00 9.23
CA THR A 125 -10.41 34.67 9.50
C THR A 125 -10.63 33.21 9.88
N ASN A 126 -9.84 32.30 9.30
CA ASN A 126 -10.03 30.86 9.42
C ASN A 126 -8.77 30.19 9.97
N LYS A 127 -8.91 29.58 11.14
CA LYS A 127 -7.93 28.68 11.77
C LYS A 127 -8.48 27.27 11.84
N PHE A 128 -7.67 26.30 11.47
CA PHE A 128 -8.06 24.90 11.58
C PHE A 128 -6.85 23.98 11.70
N THR A 129 -7.06 22.86 12.38
CA THR A 129 -6.03 21.87 12.66
C THR A 129 -6.03 20.78 11.61
N VAL A 130 -4.87 20.48 11.04
CA VAL A 130 -4.68 19.44 10.02
C VAL A 130 -3.54 18.50 10.40
N ASN A 131 -3.56 17.30 9.84
CA ASN A 131 -2.40 16.40 9.94
C ASN A 131 -1.24 16.99 9.11
N GLY A 132 -0.06 17.16 9.73
CA GLY A 132 1.14 17.68 9.07
C GLY A 132 1.57 16.89 7.82
N GLN A 133 1.24 15.59 7.74
CA GLN A 133 1.52 14.77 6.54
C GLN A 133 0.79 15.30 5.28
N ARG A 134 -0.31 16.02 5.45
CA ARG A 134 -1.09 16.64 4.35
C ARG A 134 -0.57 18.02 3.96
N LEU A 135 0.40 18.56 4.69
CA LEU A 135 0.99 19.85 4.43
C LEU A 135 2.27 19.72 3.60
N LYS A 136 2.51 20.70 2.73
CA LYS A 136 3.74 20.82 1.94
C LYS A 136 4.26 22.24 2.07
N HIS A 137 5.56 22.41 2.31
CA HIS A 137 6.20 23.74 2.31
C HIS A 137 5.93 24.47 1.00
N TYR A 138 5.46 25.72 1.12
CA TYR A 138 5.27 26.63 0.00
C TYR A 138 6.52 27.50 -0.13
N LEU A 139 7.30 27.25 -1.18
CA LEU A 139 8.53 28.00 -1.48
C LEU A 139 8.28 29.29 -2.29
N GLY A 140 7.01 29.63 -2.56
CA GLY A 140 6.67 30.78 -3.40
C GLY A 140 6.93 32.10 -2.69
N MET A 141 7.42 33.07 -3.47
CA MET A 141 7.98 34.38 -3.09
C MET A 141 7.52 34.90 -1.73
N VAL A 142 8.49 35.03 -0.83
CA VAL A 142 8.43 35.95 0.30
C VAL A 142 8.06 37.29 -0.31
N GLU A 143 6.85 37.79 -0.07
CA GLU A 143 6.62 39.22 -0.22
C GLU A 143 7.49 39.87 0.86
N GLU A 144 8.69 40.28 0.47
CA GLU A 144 9.46 41.21 1.27
C GLU A 144 8.53 42.37 1.57
N LYS A 145 8.24 42.58 2.85
CA LYS A 145 7.73 43.85 3.35
C LYS A 145 8.86 44.89 3.30
N GLY A 146 9.48 45.04 2.14
CA GLY A 146 10.37 46.13 1.78
C GLY A 146 9.60 47.03 0.83
N ASP A 147 9.64 48.33 1.09
CA ASP A 147 8.88 49.37 0.40
C ASP A 147 8.79 49.11 -1.10
N ARG A 148 7.55 49.04 -1.62
CA ARG A 148 7.32 49.08 -3.07
C ARG A 148 7.74 50.47 -3.56
N VAL A 149 9.00 50.62 -3.95
CA VAL A 149 9.44 51.80 -4.70
C VAL A 149 8.84 51.68 -6.09
N VAL A 150 7.73 52.39 -6.30
CA VAL A 150 7.14 52.60 -7.61
C VAL A 150 8.11 53.46 -8.40
N ILE A 151 8.90 52.86 -9.28
CA ILE A 151 9.70 53.60 -10.25
C ILE A 151 8.77 53.91 -11.43
N THR A 152 8.23 55.12 -11.46
CA THR A 152 7.57 55.67 -12.65
C THR A 152 8.62 55.84 -13.75
N LEU A 153 8.55 55.00 -14.77
CA LEU A 153 9.33 55.18 -15.98
C LEU A 153 8.60 56.19 -16.87
N GLU A 154 9.18 57.38 -17.04
CA GLU A 154 8.72 58.35 -18.03
C GLU A 154 9.23 57.95 -19.42
N GLU A 155 8.35 58.04 -20.41
CA GLU A 155 8.68 57.71 -21.80
C GLU A 155 9.71 58.73 -22.35
N PRO A 156 10.79 58.26 -23.01
CA PRO A 156 11.80 59.15 -23.53
C PRO A 156 11.22 60.01 -24.65
N GLN A 157 11.41 61.32 -24.55
CA GLN A 157 11.07 62.25 -25.63
C GLN A 157 12.06 62.07 -26.78
N TYR A 158 11.58 61.48 -27.88
CA TYR A 158 12.32 61.46 -29.12
C TYR A 158 12.24 62.84 -29.76
N ALA A 159 13.39 63.50 -29.88
CA ALA A 159 13.52 64.69 -30.69
C ALA A 159 13.30 64.28 -32.16
N ASN A 160 12.29 64.87 -32.79
CA ASN A 160 12.11 64.77 -34.24
C ASN A 160 13.22 65.60 -34.89
N GLU A 161 14.21 64.92 -35.47
CA GLU A 161 15.18 65.55 -36.36
C GLU A 161 14.52 65.76 -37.73
N GLU A 162 14.47 67.03 -38.17
CA GLU A 162 13.99 67.49 -39.48
C GLU A 162 14.88 67.03 -40.64
#